data_AF-A0A8S9Y078-F1
#
_entry.id   AF-A0A8S9Y078-F1
#
_cell.length_a   1.000
_cell.length_b   1.000
_cell.length_c   1.000
_cell.angle_alpha   90.00
_cell.angle_beta   90.00
_cell.angle_gamma   90.00
#
_symmetry.space_group_name_H-M   'P 1'
#
loop_
_entity.id
_entity.type
_entity.pdbx_description
1 polymer ?
#
loop_
_entity_poly.entity_id
_entity_poly.type
_entity_poly.pdbx_seq_one_letter_code
_entity_poly.pdbx_strand_id
1 'polypeptide(L)'
;MFWFVSDPGRCPLDSEKKKNEPNGTCVCRRCYQDPHDCPEPSVHRKYQNGTGVPGNCCDRFRCILPNPCPPDSSLKKYGSECVCNACEEKKCSGNDVPSILLRGIGLPGNCCDTVICSPGKVPHQTDKKGHPSADPAVNTEHVPTTRTARKE
;
A
#
# COMPACT_ATOMS: atom_id res chain seq x y z
N MET A 1 24.20 -17.13 -1.21
CA MET A 1 23.72 -17.38 -2.59
C MET A 1 22.45 -18.22 -2.48
N PHE A 2 21.28 -17.58 -2.42
CA PHE A 2 20.00 -18.31 -2.33
C PHE A 2 19.67 -18.85 -3.71
N TRP A 3 19.88 -20.15 -3.90
CA TRP A 3 19.42 -20.88 -5.07
C TRP A 3 17.89 -20.97 -4.97
N PHE A 4 17.17 -20.26 -5.85
CA PHE A 4 15.79 -20.62 -6.14
C PHE A 4 15.85 -22.01 -6.80
N VAL A 5 15.56 -23.04 -6.02
CA VAL A 5 15.24 -24.36 -6.55
C VAL A 5 13.96 -24.18 -7.35
N SER A 6 14.10 -24.07 -8.67
CA SER A 6 12.99 -24.23 -9.60
C SER A 6 12.49 -25.67 -9.46
N ASP A 7 11.52 -25.84 -8.56
CA ASP A 7 10.83 -27.08 -8.24
C ASP A 7 10.34 -27.73 -9.56
N PRO A 8 10.92 -28.86 -10.01
CA PRO A 8 10.65 -29.44 -11.32
C PRO A 8 9.26 -30.06 -11.32
N GLY A 9 8.27 -29.22 -11.65
CA GLY A 9 6.87 -29.66 -11.74
C GLY A 9 5.84 -28.68 -11.20
N ARG A 10 6.15 -27.40 -10.96
CA ARG A 10 5.09 -26.39 -10.71
C ARG A 10 4.71 -25.68 -12.00
N CYS A 11 3.42 -25.72 -12.33
CA CYS A 11 2.87 -24.88 -13.39
C CYS A 11 2.95 -23.41 -12.97
N PRO A 12 3.07 -22.47 -13.93
CA PRO A 12 2.98 -21.05 -13.64
C PRO A 12 1.64 -20.70 -13.01
N LEU A 13 1.58 -19.54 -12.34
CA LEU A 13 0.47 -19.13 -11.46
C LEU A 13 -0.91 -19.20 -12.14
N ASP A 14 -0.94 -18.91 -13.44
CA ASP A 14 -2.12 -18.87 -14.31
C ASP A 14 -2.49 -20.22 -14.93
N SER A 15 -1.77 -21.28 -14.56
CA SER A 15 -1.85 -22.60 -15.17
C SER A 15 -1.97 -23.70 -14.13
N GLU A 16 -2.62 -24.80 -14.48
CA GLU A 16 -2.72 -26.00 -13.66
C GLU A 16 -2.23 -27.21 -14.41
N LYS A 17 -1.79 -28.22 -13.66
CA LYS A 17 -1.52 -29.52 -14.27
C LYS A 17 -2.85 -30.07 -14.77
N LYS A 18 -2.88 -30.48 -16.03
CA LYS A 18 -4.03 -31.18 -16.58
C LYS A 18 -4.26 -32.46 -15.78
N LYS A 19 -5.42 -32.58 -15.12
CA LYS A 19 -5.81 -33.83 -14.47
C LYS A 19 -5.80 -34.94 -15.51
N ASN A 20 -5.15 -36.06 -15.18
CA ASN A 20 -5.05 -37.30 -15.97
C ASN A 20 -3.99 -37.33 -17.10
N GLU A 21 -3.07 -36.35 -17.19
CA GLU A 21 -1.87 -36.51 -18.03
C GLU A 21 -0.63 -36.91 -17.21
N PRO A 22 0.06 -38.02 -17.54
CA PRO A 22 1.24 -38.48 -16.80
C PRO A 22 2.47 -37.57 -17.00
N ASN A 23 2.50 -36.74 -18.06
CA ASN A 23 3.64 -35.90 -18.41
C ASN A 23 3.72 -34.57 -17.66
N GLY A 24 2.77 -34.28 -16.75
CA GLY A 24 2.76 -33.01 -16.03
C GLY A 24 2.47 -31.78 -16.90
N THR A 25 1.82 -31.98 -18.05
CA THR A 25 1.42 -30.92 -18.99
C THR A 25 0.59 -29.85 -18.27
N CYS A 26 1.06 -28.60 -18.35
CA CYS A 26 0.34 -27.45 -17.82
C CYS A 26 -0.70 -26.97 -18.84
N VAL A 27 -1.89 -26.64 -18.34
CA VAL A 27 -2.99 -26.04 -19.10
C VAL A 27 -3.44 -24.77 -18.41
N CYS A 28 -3.98 -23.83 -19.18
CA CYS A 28 -4.48 -22.58 -18.62
C CYS A 28 -5.62 -22.83 -17.62
N ARG A 29 -5.53 -22.18 -16.46
CA ARG A 29 -6.67 -22.06 -15.56
C ARG A 29 -7.66 -21.05 -16.14
N ARG A 30 -8.88 -21.03 -15.60
CA ARG A 30 -9.81 -19.93 -15.89
C ARG A 30 -9.21 -18.61 -15.41
N CYS A 31 -9.23 -17.62 -16.28
CA CYS A 31 -8.86 -16.25 -15.94
C CYS A 31 -9.93 -15.66 -15.03
N TYR A 32 -9.62 -15.56 -13.75
CA TYR A 32 -10.33 -14.67 -12.86
C TYR A 32 -9.72 -13.29 -13.10
N GLN A 33 -10.55 -12.30 -13.44
CA GLN A 33 -10.10 -10.91 -13.40
C GLN A 33 -9.70 -10.63 -11.95
N ASP A 34 -8.41 -10.36 -11.75
CA ASP A 34 -7.88 -10.01 -10.43
C ASP A 34 -8.68 -8.80 -9.93
N PRO A 35 -9.49 -8.94 -8.86
CA PRO A 35 -10.40 -7.91 -8.40
C PRO A 35 -9.65 -6.96 -7.45
N HIS A 36 -8.38 -6.68 -7.73
CA HIS A 36 -7.66 -5.67 -6.99
C HIS A 36 -8.19 -4.32 -7.45
N ASP A 37 -9.32 -3.91 -6.87
CA ASP A 37 -9.86 -2.57 -7.02
C ASP A 37 -8.71 -1.58 -6.93
N CYS A 38 -8.51 -0.88 -8.04
CA CYS A 38 -7.46 0.10 -8.13
C CYS A 38 -7.76 1.20 -7.12
N PRO A 39 -6.77 1.65 -6.32
CA PRO A 39 -7.00 2.76 -5.40
C PRO A 39 -7.45 3.97 -6.22
N GLU A 40 -8.57 4.60 -5.86
CA GLU A 40 -9.01 5.80 -6.55
C GLU A 40 -7.89 6.87 -6.52
N PRO A 41 -7.66 7.62 -7.61
CA PRO A 41 -8.43 7.68 -8.86
C PRO A 41 -7.95 6.72 -9.95
N SER A 42 -7.10 5.75 -9.63
CA SER A 42 -6.53 4.85 -10.64
C SER A 42 -7.55 3.85 -11.19
N VAL A 43 -7.37 3.50 -12.47
CA VAL A 43 -8.25 2.62 -13.23
C VAL A 43 -7.47 1.45 -13.80
N HIS A 44 -8.12 0.30 -13.94
CA HIS A 44 -7.53 -0.86 -14.59
C HIS A 44 -7.26 -0.58 -16.07
N ARG A 45 -6.02 -0.75 -16.50
CA ARG A 45 -5.69 -0.81 -17.94
C ARG A 45 -4.93 -2.06 -18.27
N LYS A 46 -5.39 -2.73 -19.32
CA LYS A 46 -4.70 -3.85 -19.91
C LYS A 46 -3.36 -3.40 -20.49
N TYR A 47 -2.28 -4.05 -20.08
CA TYR A 47 -0.94 -3.80 -20.64
C TYR A 47 -0.39 -5.01 -21.42
N GLN A 48 -0.93 -6.21 -21.18
CA GLN A 48 -0.52 -7.41 -21.91
C GLN A 48 -1.74 -8.27 -22.22
N ASN A 49 -1.81 -8.74 -23.47
CA ASN A 49 -2.80 -9.73 -23.88
C ASN A 49 -2.38 -11.13 -23.42
N GLY A 50 -3.32 -11.88 -22.88
CA GLY A 50 -3.20 -13.31 -22.70
C GLY A 50 -3.14 -14.00 -24.05
N THR A 51 -2.21 -14.92 -24.20
CA THR A 51 -2.06 -15.75 -25.40
C THR A 51 -2.76 -17.09 -25.26
N GLY A 52 -3.33 -17.41 -24.09
CA GLY A 52 -3.92 -18.73 -23.82
C GLY A 52 -2.87 -19.85 -23.73
N VAL A 53 -1.61 -19.50 -23.51
CA VAL A 53 -0.49 -20.44 -23.35
C VAL A 53 -0.04 -20.42 -21.89
N PRO A 54 0.28 -21.57 -21.28
CA PRO A 54 0.75 -21.62 -19.90
C PRO A 54 1.87 -20.61 -19.59
N GLY A 55 1.66 -19.76 -18.58
CA GLY A 55 2.55 -18.65 -18.21
C GLY A 55 2.13 -17.29 -18.76
N ASN A 56 1.27 -17.27 -19.78
CA ASN A 56 0.61 -16.08 -20.32
C ASN A 56 -0.83 -16.40 -20.76
N CYS A 57 -1.56 -17.15 -19.94
CA CYS A 57 -2.93 -17.58 -20.21
C CYS A 57 -3.90 -16.39 -20.21
N CYS A 58 -3.69 -15.44 -19.32
CA CYS A 58 -4.65 -14.38 -19.03
C CYS A 58 -4.10 -12.99 -19.38
N ASP A 59 -5.02 -12.10 -19.75
CA ASP A 59 -4.74 -10.68 -19.87
C ASP A 59 -4.17 -10.15 -18.54
N ARG A 60 -3.11 -9.35 -18.62
CA ARG A 60 -2.55 -8.70 -17.45
C ARG A 60 -2.97 -7.24 -17.42
N PHE A 61 -3.50 -6.86 -16.27
CA PHE A 61 -3.95 -5.51 -15.98
C PHE A 61 -2.99 -4.88 -14.98
N ARG A 62 -2.89 -3.56 -15.03
CA ARG A 62 -2.25 -2.77 -14.00
C ARG A 62 -3.13 -1.56 -13.71
N CYS A 63 -3.08 -1.07 -12.49
CA CYS A 63 -3.67 0.21 -12.16
C CYS A 63 -2.83 1.31 -12.81
N ILE A 64 -3.48 2.13 -13.62
CA ILE A 64 -2.90 3.36 -14.14
C ILE A 64 -3.77 4.51 -13.70
N LEU A 65 -3.20 5.71 -13.63
CA LEU A 65 -4.03 6.88 -13.45
C LEU A 65 -4.70 7.34 -14.75
N PRO A 66 -5.91 7.91 -14.66
CA PRO A 66 -6.60 8.52 -15.78
C PRO A 66 -5.77 9.68 -16.36
N ASN A 67 -5.92 9.93 -17.66
CA ASN A 67 -5.40 11.11 -18.35
C ASN A 67 -6.60 12.03 -18.65
N PRO A 68 -6.64 13.29 -18.21
CA PRO A 68 -5.58 14.05 -17.51
C PRO A 68 -5.27 13.55 -16.10
N CYS A 69 -4.02 13.69 -15.68
CA CYS A 69 -3.60 13.39 -14.31
C CYS A 69 -4.40 14.23 -13.30
N PRO A 70 -4.65 13.71 -12.09
CA PRO A 70 -5.29 14.46 -11.03
C PRO A 70 -4.45 15.68 -10.62
N PRO A 71 -5.05 16.66 -9.93
CA PRO A 71 -4.41 17.96 -9.66
C PRO A 71 -3.08 17.90 -8.90
N ASP A 72 -2.90 16.89 -8.07
CA ASP A 72 -1.69 16.67 -7.26
C ASP A 72 -0.58 15.91 -8.01
N SER A 73 -0.78 15.65 -9.31
CA SER A 73 0.07 14.81 -10.13
C SER A 73 0.28 15.39 -11.53
N SER A 74 1.39 15.06 -12.17
CA SER A 74 1.70 15.50 -13.53
C SER A 74 2.17 14.33 -14.40
N LEU A 75 1.94 14.43 -15.70
CA LEU A 75 2.47 13.46 -16.66
C LEU A 75 3.99 13.53 -16.65
N LYS A 76 4.64 12.37 -16.49
CA LYS A 76 6.07 12.27 -16.70
C LYS A 76 6.39 12.72 -18.13
N LYS A 77 7.40 13.60 -18.28
CA LYS A 77 7.74 14.38 -19.49
C LYS A 77 7.80 13.59 -20.83
N TYR A 78 7.92 12.27 -20.78
CA TYR A 78 7.96 11.38 -21.95
C TYR A 78 7.17 10.06 -21.75
N GLY A 79 6.22 10.02 -20.82
CA GLY A 79 5.49 8.79 -20.48
C GLY A 79 3.98 8.99 -20.39
N SER A 80 3.24 7.88 -20.32
CA SER A 80 1.80 7.84 -20.03
C SER A 80 1.52 7.56 -18.55
N GLU A 81 2.45 7.96 -17.68
CA GLU A 81 2.43 7.70 -16.25
C GLU A 81 2.33 9.04 -15.51
N CYS A 82 1.33 9.15 -14.63
CA CYS A 82 1.22 10.27 -13.69
C CYS A 82 2.22 10.07 -12.56
N VAL A 83 2.94 11.11 -12.21
CA VAL A 83 3.84 11.17 -11.06
C VAL A 83 3.36 12.26 -10.13
N CYS A 84 3.57 12.06 -8.84
CA CYS A 84 3.32 13.05 -7.81
C CYS A 84 4.00 14.39 -8.10
N ASN A 85 3.27 15.48 -7.90
CA ASN A 85 3.84 16.82 -7.82
C ASN A 85 4.48 17.05 -6.44
N ALA A 86 5.22 18.15 -6.30
CA ALA A 86 5.72 18.58 -4.99
C ALA A 86 4.54 19.00 -4.10
N CYS A 87 4.52 18.53 -2.85
CA CYS A 87 3.49 18.90 -1.90
C CYS A 87 3.73 20.32 -1.38
N GLU A 88 2.75 21.19 -1.58
CA GLU A 88 2.76 22.52 -1.00
C GLU A 88 2.35 22.47 0.48
N GLU A 89 3.14 23.11 1.33
CA GLU A 89 2.79 23.25 2.74
C GLU A 89 1.64 24.25 2.89
N LYS A 90 0.48 23.77 3.35
CA LYS A 90 -0.68 24.63 3.61
C LYS A 90 -0.41 25.49 4.85
N LYS A 91 -0.26 26.81 4.63
CA LYS A 91 -0.21 27.79 5.71
C LYS A 91 -1.62 28.23 6.08
N CYS A 92 -1.97 28.08 7.36
CA CYS A 92 -3.21 28.62 7.90
C CYS A 92 -3.06 30.12 8.19
N SER A 93 -4.13 30.88 8.05
CA SER A 93 -4.14 32.31 8.34
C SER A 93 -4.42 32.57 9.83
N GLY A 94 -3.82 33.63 10.39
CA GLY A 94 -4.09 34.04 11.77
C GLY A 94 -3.59 33.05 12.82
N ASN A 95 -4.46 32.68 13.76
CA ASN A 95 -4.17 31.79 14.90
C ASN A 95 -4.56 30.32 14.65
N ASP A 96 -5.00 30.00 13.43
CA ASP A 96 -5.41 28.64 13.09
C ASP A 96 -4.19 27.74 12.95
N VAL A 97 -4.33 26.49 13.41
CA VAL A 97 -3.26 25.50 13.37
C VAL A 97 -3.56 24.48 12.26
N PRO A 98 -2.58 24.19 11.37
CA PRO A 98 -2.75 23.14 10.37
C PRO A 98 -2.85 21.77 11.06
N SER A 99 -3.94 21.05 10.77
CA SER A 99 -4.17 19.68 11.23
C SER A 99 -4.34 18.76 10.02
N ILE A 100 -3.68 17.60 10.03
CA ILE A 100 -3.81 16.61 8.96
C ILE A 100 -5.19 15.95 9.07
N LEU A 101 -6.03 16.14 8.05
CA LEU A 101 -7.31 15.46 7.91
C LEU A 101 -7.14 14.07 7.29
N LEU A 102 -6.33 13.97 6.23
CA LEU A 102 -6.05 12.72 5.54
C LEU A 102 -4.56 12.65 5.20
N ARG A 103 -3.93 11.50 5.43
CA ARG A 103 -2.54 11.29 5.02
C ARG A 103 -2.46 10.93 3.54
N GLY A 104 -1.56 11.61 2.84
CA GLY A 104 -1.14 11.22 1.51
C GLY A 104 -0.41 9.89 1.57
N ILE A 105 -0.64 9.06 0.55
CA ILE A 105 -0.02 7.75 0.41
C ILE A 105 1.15 7.77 -0.58
N GLY A 106 1.49 8.95 -1.11
CA GLY A 106 2.54 9.11 -2.12
C GLY A 106 2.17 8.51 -3.47
N LEU A 107 0.89 8.27 -3.71
CA LEU A 107 0.37 7.83 -5.01
C LEU A 107 -0.34 8.99 -5.70
N PRO A 108 -0.20 9.13 -7.03
CA PRO A 108 -0.93 10.13 -7.78
C PRO A 108 -2.44 10.11 -7.46
N GLY A 109 -3.05 11.29 -7.24
CA GLY A 109 -4.44 11.45 -6.81
C GLY A 109 -4.65 11.43 -5.28
N ASN A 110 -3.69 10.90 -4.53
CA ASN A 110 -3.62 11.00 -3.07
C ASN A 110 -2.15 11.14 -2.63
N CYS A 111 -1.45 12.08 -3.25
CA CYS A 111 -0.01 12.18 -3.09
C CYS A 111 0.37 12.90 -1.80
N CYS A 112 -0.36 13.98 -1.49
CA CYS A 112 -0.06 14.89 -0.40
C CYS A 112 -1.09 14.79 0.72
N ASP A 113 -0.66 15.13 1.93
CA ASP A 113 -1.56 15.22 3.08
C ASP A 113 -2.64 16.29 2.83
N THR A 114 -3.89 15.93 3.10
CA THR A 114 -4.98 16.89 3.14
C THR A 114 -4.95 17.58 4.50
N VAL A 115 -4.62 18.87 4.51
CA VAL A 115 -4.53 19.68 5.72
C VAL A 115 -5.75 20.60 5.83
N ILE A 116 -6.35 20.62 7.01
CA ILE A 116 -7.39 21.58 7.39
C ILE A 116 -6.85 22.56 8.42
N CYS A 117 -7.40 23.77 8.43
CA CYS A 117 -7.08 24.78 9.43
C CYS A 117 -8.16 24.74 10.49
N SER A 118 -7.77 24.53 11.74
CA SER A 118 -8.68 24.50 12.88
C SER A 118 -8.31 25.62 13.86
N PRO A 119 -9.29 26.23 14.55
CA PRO A 119 -9.01 27.24 15.56
C PRO A 119 -8.12 26.65 16.65
N GLY A 120 -6.90 27.18 16.76
CA GLY A 120 -5.93 26.70 17.74
C GLY A 120 -6.42 26.97 19.16
N LYS A 121 -6.87 25.94 19.89
CA LYS A 121 -6.54 25.90 21.32
C LYS A 121 -5.07 25.54 21.36
N VAL A 122 -4.22 26.55 21.57
CA VAL A 122 -2.76 26.44 21.65
C VAL A 122 -2.37 25.14 22.38
N PRO A 123 -1.91 24.09 21.69
CA PRO A 123 -1.24 23.00 22.35
C PRO A 123 0.19 23.49 22.55
N HIS A 124 0.65 23.47 23.81
CA HIS A 124 2.04 23.70 24.16
C HIS A 124 2.97 23.09 23.12
N GLN A 125 3.83 23.93 22.51
CA GLN A 125 4.89 23.47 21.64
C GLN A 125 5.75 22.47 22.40
N THR A 126 5.95 21.27 21.86
CA THR A 126 7.13 20.48 22.15
C THR A 126 8.11 20.69 21.00
N ASP A 127 9.14 21.47 21.32
CA ASP A 127 10.29 21.77 20.48
C ASP A 127 10.89 20.49 19.86
N LYS A 128 10.89 20.40 18.53
CA LYS A 128 11.78 19.46 17.83
C LYS A 128 13.15 20.11 17.64
N LYS A 129 14.06 19.87 18.57
CA LYS A 129 15.51 20.04 18.37
C LYS A 129 16.22 18.73 18.68
N GLY A 130 16.76 18.09 17.64
CA GLY A 130 17.87 17.11 17.72
C GLY A 130 17.59 15.75 18.38
N HIS A 131 17.85 14.67 17.66
CA HIS A 131 18.15 13.31 18.18
C HIS A 131 19.26 13.32 19.26
N PRO A 132 19.54 12.22 20.01
CA PRO A 132 18.87 10.91 20.14
C PRO A 132 18.64 10.46 21.61
N SER A 133 18.16 9.21 21.78
CA SER A 133 18.26 8.37 23.00
C SER A 133 17.33 8.63 24.17
N ALA A 134 16.38 7.73 24.37
CA ALA A 134 16.44 6.66 25.38
C ALA A 134 15.01 6.17 25.67
N ASP A 135 14.81 4.86 25.62
CA ASP A 135 13.58 4.17 26.02
C ASP A 135 13.05 4.65 27.38
N PRO A 136 11.73 4.57 27.60
CA PRO A 136 11.24 4.18 28.92
C PRO A 136 10.35 2.95 28.85
N ALA A 137 10.86 1.91 29.51
CA ALA A 137 10.17 0.87 30.26
C ALA A 137 8.64 0.81 30.16
N VAL A 138 8.17 -0.32 29.61
CA VAL A 138 6.82 -0.85 29.82
C VAL A 138 6.60 -1.05 31.32
N ASN A 139 5.57 -0.44 31.89
CA ASN A 139 5.19 -0.68 33.28
C ASN A 139 3.94 -1.56 33.28
N THR A 140 4.16 -2.85 33.56
CA THR A 140 3.13 -3.90 33.62
C THR A 140 2.21 -3.68 34.80
N GLU A 141 0.91 -3.69 34.54
CA GLU A 141 -0.16 -3.50 35.51
C GLU A 141 -0.16 -4.58 36.62
N HIS A 142 -0.30 -4.12 37.86
CA HIS A 142 -0.50 -4.94 39.06
C HIS A 142 -1.89 -5.58 39.07
N VAL A 143 -1.92 -6.91 39.04
CA VAL A 143 -3.10 -7.75 39.33
C VAL A 143 -3.27 -7.90 40.85
N PRO A 144 -4.49 -7.80 41.40
CA PRO A 144 -4.74 -7.83 42.84
C PRO A 144 -4.64 -9.25 43.43
N THR A 145 -3.84 -9.41 44.47
CA THR A 145 -3.71 -10.65 45.26
C THR A 145 -4.79 -10.74 46.34
N THR A 146 -5.73 -11.67 46.18
CA THR A 146 -6.63 -12.12 47.24
C THR A 146 -5.89 -13.04 48.21
N ARG A 147 -6.10 -12.79 49.51
CA ARG A 147 -5.59 -13.53 50.68
C ARG A 147 -6.03 -14.99 50.67
N THR A 148 -5.09 -15.92 50.80
CA THR A 148 -5.36 -17.31 51.24
C THR A 148 -4.68 -17.53 52.59
N ALA A 149 -5.43 -18.15 53.50
CA ALA A 149 -5.12 -18.31 54.91
C ALA A 149 -4.35 -19.60 55.23
N ARG A 150 -3.38 -19.47 56.15
CA ARG A 150 -3.16 -20.26 57.39
C ARG A 150 -2.85 -21.78 57.34
N LYS A 151 -1.63 -22.07 57.85
CA LYS A 151 -1.12 -23.16 58.72
C LYS A 151 -1.10 -24.62 58.24
N GLU A 152 0.12 -25.16 58.23
CA GLU A 152 0.49 -26.33 59.05
C GLU A 152 0.89 -25.88 60.47
#